data_AF-M2XUB0-F1
#
_entry.id   AF-M2XUB0-F1
#
_cell.length_a   1.000
_cell.length_b   1.000
_cell.length_c   1.000
_cell.angle_alpha   90.00
_cell.angle_beta   90.00
_cell.angle_gamma   90.00
#
_symmetry.space_group_name_H-M   'P 1'
#
loop_
_entity.id
_entity.type
_entity.pdbx_description
1 polymer ?
#
loop_
_entity_poly.entity_id
_entity_poly.type
_entity_poly.pdbx_seq_one_letter_code
_entity_poly.pdbx_strand_id
1 'polypeptide(L)'
;MLRVHVSGEDLGRVRVAKKPDPMWETTLSLRRLQRGDGGLPVRKWRGTVRSRFPKAAGPLLTLVPPSGYFPISSRPRAKTSKSNLNW
;
A
#
# COMPACT_ATOMS: atom_id res chain seq x y z
N MET A 1 -22.95 -13.01 4.37
CA MET A 1 -21.54 -13.42 4.34
C MET A 1 -21.04 -13.34 2.91
N LEU A 2 -19.91 -12.67 2.64
CA LEU A 2 -19.33 -12.59 1.29
C LEU A 2 -18.30 -13.71 1.11
N ARG A 3 -18.47 -14.57 0.09
CA ARG A 3 -17.47 -15.56 -0.33
C ARG A 3 -16.95 -15.19 -1.70
N VAL A 4 -15.64 -14.98 -1.81
CA VAL A 4 -14.95 -14.69 -3.07
C VAL A 4 -14.29 -15.98 -3.53
N HIS A 5 -14.65 -16.47 -4.73
CA HIS A 5 -14.01 -17.62 -5.35
C HIS A 5 -12.97 -17.11 -6.35
N VAL A 6 -11.73 -17.58 -6.21
CA VAL A 6 -10.61 -17.25 -7.10
C VAL A 6 -10.12 -18.57 -7.68
N SER A 7 -10.20 -18.73 -9.00
CA SER A 7 -9.75 -19.92 -9.71
C SER A 7 -8.25 -19.84 -10.06
N GLY A 8 -7.65 -20.97 -10.47
CA GLY A 8 -6.27 -20.99 -10.96
C GLY A 8 -6.06 -20.12 -12.20
N GLU A 9 -7.09 -20.01 -13.06
CA GLU A 9 -7.06 -19.13 -14.23
C GLU A 9 -7.01 -17.65 -13.83
N ASP A 10 -7.75 -17.27 -12.78
CA ASP A 10 -7.72 -15.90 -12.25
C ASP A 10 -6.33 -15.54 -11.71
N LEU A 11 -5.65 -16.49 -11.04
CA LEU A 11 -4.28 -16.31 -10.58
C LEU A 11 -3.30 -16.13 -11.76
N GLY A 12 -3.50 -16.86 -12.86
CA GLY A 12 -2.71 -16.70 -14.09
C GLY A 12 -2.81 -15.31 -14.73
N ARG A 13 -3.87 -14.56 -14.41
CA ARG A 13 -4.09 -13.17 -14.87
C ARG A 13 -3.54 -12.12 -13.91
N VAL A 14 -3.17 -12.49 -12.68
CA VAL A 14 -2.54 -11.58 -11.72
C VAL A 14 -1.19 -11.11 -12.28
N ARG A 15 -0.92 -9.81 -12.15
CA ARG A 15 0.36 -9.20 -12.53
C ARG A 15 0.92 -8.46 -11.34
N VAL A 16 2.17 -8.73 -11.03
CA VAL A 16 2.92 -7.97 -10.02
C VAL A 16 3.46 -6.72 -10.70
N ALA A 17 3.23 -5.56 -10.10
CA ALA A 17 3.79 -4.31 -10.59
C ALA A 17 5.33 -4.37 -10.55
N LYS A 18 5.99 -3.83 -11.59
CA LYS A 18 7.47 -3.83 -11.68
C LYS A 18 8.15 -3.09 -10.52
N LYS A 19 7.45 -2.17 -9.87
CA LYS A 19 7.91 -1.38 -8.73
C LYS A 19 6.76 -1.18 -7.75
N PRO A 20 7.05 -1.05 -6.45
CA PRO A 20 6.06 -0.62 -5.48
C PRO A 20 5.48 0.74 -5.85
N ASP A 21 4.19 0.92 -5.64
CA ASP A 21 3.56 2.24 -5.74
C ASP A 21 3.94 3.08 -4.50
N PRO A 22 4.60 4.24 -4.66
CA PRO A 22 5.11 5.00 -3.53
C PRO A 22 4.03 5.48 -2.56
N MET A 23 2.82 5.75 -3.06
CA MET A 23 1.70 6.16 -2.22
C MET A 23 1.25 4.98 -1.35
N TRP A 24 1.10 3.80 -1.95
CA TRP A 24 0.76 2.58 -1.20
C TRP A 24 1.79 2.21 -0.16
N GLU A 25 3.08 2.26 -0.49
CA GLU A 25 4.16 1.98 0.47
C GLU A 25 4.14 2.95 1.66
N THR A 26 3.87 4.23 1.39
CA THR A 26 3.78 5.27 2.42
C THR A 26 2.56 5.04 3.32
N THR A 27 1.38 4.79 2.75
CA THR A 27 0.16 4.51 3.51
C THR A 27 0.32 3.25 4.36
N LEU A 28 0.89 2.17 3.82
CA LEU A 28 1.14 0.94 4.56
C LEU A 28 2.16 1.17 5.68
N SER A 29 3.20 1.97 5.44
CA SER A 29 4.18 2.36 6.45
C SER A 29 3.55 3.19 7.57
N LEU A 30 2.68 4.15 7.26
CA LEU A 30 1.96 4.96 8.26
C LEU A 30 1.02 4.11 9.11
N ARG A 31 0.28 3.16 8.48
CA ARG A 31 -0.52 2.18 9.23
C ARG A 31 0.36 1.33 10.13
N ARG A 32 1.49 0.87 9.59
CA ARG A 32 2.43 0.07 10.37
C ARG A 32 2.98 0.86 11.55
N LEU A 33 3.36 2.11 11.38
CA LEU A 33 3.89 3.01 12.42
C LEU A 33 2.93 3.18 13.62
N GLN A 34 1.63 3.18 13.34
CA GLN A 34 0.57 3.31 14.36
C GLN A 34 0.27 2.00 15.08
N ARG A 35 0.36 0.86 14.39
CA ARG A 35 0.08 -0.44 15.00
C ARG A 35 1.24 -0.93 15.87
N GLY A 36 0.91 -1.54 17.01
CA GLY A 36 1.89 -2.08 17.97
C GLY A 36 2.44 -3.47 17.61
N ASP A 37 1.97 -4.06 16.52
CA ASP A 37 2.26 -5.44 16.12
C ASP A 37 3.52 -5.57 15.24
N GLY A 38 4.06 -6.79 15.17
CA GLY A 38 5.26 -7.13 14.42
C GLY A 38 6.45 -7.54 15.27
N GLY A 39 7.31 -8.36 14.69
CA GLY A 39 8.53 -8.85 15.34
C GLY A 39 9.58 -7.76 15.59
N LEU A 40 10.72 -8.17 16.18
CA LEU A 40 11.82 -7.28 16.55
C LEU A 40 12.28 -6.32 15.43
N PRO A 41 12.40 -6.71 14.14
CA PRO A 41 12.82 -5.79 13.09
C PRO A 41 11.85 -4.61 12.92
N VAL A 42 10.55 -4.88 12.96
CA VAL A 42 9.50 -3.85 12.85
C VAL A 42 9.51 -2.94 14.06
N ARG A 43 9.70 -3.50 15.27
CA ARG A 43 9.80 -2.70 16.50
C ARG A 43 10.98 -1.73 16.46
N LYS A 44 12.15 -2.19 16.03
CA LYS A 44 13.36 -1.34 15.86
C LYS A 44 13.11 -0.23 14.84
N TRP A 45 12.62 -0.59 13.65
CA TRP A 45 12.24 0.36 12.60
C TRP A 45 11.27 1.42 13.12
N ARG A 46 10.23 1.02 13.86
CA ARG A 46 9.22 1.93 14.42
C ARG A 46 9.85 2.93 15.39
N GLY A 47 10.76 2.50 16.25
CA GLY A 47 11.50 3.39 17.15
C GLY A 47 12.30 4.44 16.38
N THR A 48 13.06 4.00 15.37
CA THR A 48 13.83 4.90 14.51
C THR A 48 12.94 5.89 13.77
N VAL A 49 11.85 5.43 13.16
CA VAL A 49 10.93 6.30 12.41
C VAL A 49 10.24 7.30 13.34
N ARG A 50 9.73 6.87 14.52
CA ARG A 50 9.12 7.79 15.49
C ARG A 50 10.08 8.88 15.96
N SER A 51 11.36 8.55 16.17
CA SER A 51 12.37 9.55 16.57
C SER A 51 12.63 10.62 15.50
N ARG A 52 12.38 10.30 14.23
CA ARG A 52 12.61 11.18 13.08
C ARG A 52 11.32 11.73 12.47
N PHE A 53 10.15 11.36 13.02
CA PHE A 53 8.87 11.71 12.43
C PHE A 53 8.59 13.20 12.70
N PRO A 54 8.45 14.04 11.65
CA PRO A 54 8.24 15.46 11.85
C PRO A 54 6.91 15.72 12.56
N LYS A 55 6.88 16.65 13.53
CA LYS A 55 5.63 17.07 14.19
C LYS A 55 4.59 17.55 13.18
N ALA A 56 5.04 18.26 12.14
CA ALA A 56 4.19 18.73 11.04
C ALA A 56 3.52 17.61 10.24
N ALA A 57 4.06 16.38 10.27
CA ALA A 57 3.49 15.22 9.61
C ALA A 57 2.43 14.48 10.47
N GLY A 58 2.18 14.94 11.71
CA GLY A 58 1.17 14.38 12.61
C GLY A 58 -0.22 14.18 11.98
N PRO A 59 -0.77 15.15 11.21
CA PRO A 59 -2.07 15.00 10.56
C PRO A 59 -2.18 13.79 9.61
N LEU A 60 -1.06 13.28 9.07
CA LEU A 60 -1.07 12.10 8.21
C LEU A 60 -1.47 10.82 8.96
N LEU A 61 -1.25 10.76 10.27
CA LEU A 61 -1.68 9.63 11.11
C LEU A 61 -3.20 9.64 11.30
N THR A 62 -3.82 10.82 11.31
CA THR A 62 -5.29 10.96 11.35
C THR A 62 -5.90 10.63 9.99
N LEU A 63 -5.27 11.07 8.90
CA LEU A 63 -5.76 10.83 7.53
C LEU A 63 -5.66 9.35 7.12
N VAL A 64 -4.64 8.65 7.62
CA VAL A 64 -4.42 7.22 7.37
C VAL A 64 -4.67 6.44 8.66
N PRO A 65 -5.90 5.99 8.94
CA PRO A 65 -6.18 5.23 10.16
C PRO A 65 -5.41 3.90 10.17
N PRO A 66 -5.08 3.35 11.35
CA PRO A 66 -4.24 2.14 11.48
C PRO A 66 -4.88 0.89 10.84
N SER A 67 -6.19 0.91 10.67
CA SER A 67 -6.99 -0.12 10.00
C SER A 67 -8.21 0.51 9.33
N GLY A 68 -8.82 -0.20 8.39
CA GLY A 68 -10.02 0.25 7.69
C GLY A 68 -9.73 0.96 6.37
N TYR A 69 -10.79 1.53 5.81
CA TYR A 69 -10.77 2.13 4.48
C TYR A 69 -9.95 3.43 4.48
N PHE A 70 -8.97 3.49 3.57
CA PHE A 70 -8.27 4.72 3.23
C PHE A 70 -8.76 5.13 1.84
N PRO A 71 -9.45 6.27 1.68
CA PRO A 71 -9.98 6.68 0.40
C PRO A 71 -8.82 7.05 -0.52
N ILE A 72 -8.48 6.15 -1.44
CA ILE A 72 -7.51 6.43 -2.49
C ILE A 72 -8.25 6.71 -3.79
N SER A 73 -7.98 7.87 -4.38
CA SER A 73 -8.15 8.04 -5.82
C SER A 73 -6.84 7.67 -6.49
N SER A 74 -6.55 6.37 -6.60
CA SER A 74 -5.43 5.89 -7.42
C SER A 74 -5.97 5.36 -8.73
N ARG A 75 -5.92 6.17 -9.80
CA ARG A 75 -5.93 5.60 -11.15
C ARG A 75 -4.60 4.87 -11.34
N PRO A 76 -4.56 3.55 -11.61
CA PRO A 76 -3.32 2.93 -12.03
C PRO A 76 -2.87 3.64 -13.30
N ARG A 77 -1.70 4.28 -13.27
CA ARG A 77 -1.06 4.79 -14.48
C ARG A 77 -0.56 3.58 -15.25
N ALA A 78 -1.46 2.90 -15.97
CA ALA A 78 -1.08 2.01 -17.03
C ALA A 78 -0.30 2.85 -18.03
N LYS A 79 1.01 2.60 -18.17
CA LYS A 79 1.69 3.01 -19.39
C LYS A 79 1.05 2.18 -20.49
N THR A 80 0.11 2.78 -21.23
CA THR A 80 -0.39 2.21 -22.47
C THR A 80 0.83 2.01 -23.37
N SER A 81 1.29 0.78 -23.46
CA SER A 81 2.16 0.38 -24.57
C SER A 81 1.31 0.58 -25.82
N LYS A 82 1.72 1.48 -26.70
CA LYS A 82 1.21 1.53 -28.07
C LYS A 82 1.64 0.23 -28.74
N SER A 83 0.85 -0.83 -28.60
CA SER A 83 0.87 -1.93 -29.56
C SER A 83 -0.05 -1.54 -30.69
N ASN A 84 0.57 -1.16 -31.82
CA ASN A 84 -0.07 -1.13 -33.12
C ASN A 84 -0.78 -2.47 -33.33
N LEU A 85 -2.10 -2.46 -33.38
CA LEU A 85 -2.90 -3.56 -33.88
C LEU A 85 -3.68 -3.01 -35.06
N ASN A 86 -3.17 -3.30 -36.26
CA ASN A 86 -3.97 -3.29 -37.47
C ASN A 86 -4.90 -4.49 -37.37
N TRP A 87 -6.22 -4.26 -37.41
CA TRP A 87 -7.21 -5.16 -37.99
C TRP A 87 -8.19 -4.28 -38.76
#